data_AF-A0A2W5MA80-F1
#
_entry.id   AF-A0A2W5MA80-F1
#
_cell.length_a   1.000
_cell.length_b   1.000
_cell.length_c   1.000
_cell.angle_alpha   90.00
_cell.angle_beta   90.00
_cell.angle_gamma   90.00
#
_symmetry.space_group_name_H-M   'P 1'
#
loop_
_entity.id
_entity.type
_entity.pdbx_description
1 polymer ?
#
loop_
_entity_poly.entity_id
_entity_poly.type
_entity_poly.pdbx_seq_one_letter_code
_entity_poly.pdbx_strand_id
1 'polypeptide(L)'
;MKKTVLLAGALLASLQSHPVTAQSLPRYDVKAHCREVAAFGGAFSESTMDGCMQMEQTAYDQLKRTFPDLSTSMRKHCDEVASFGGHGSYSTLQGCIQMEQSSARRNAGTEFKY
;
A
#
# COMPACT_ATOMS: atom_id res chain seq x y z
N MET A 1 12.20 18.40 65.22
CA MET A 1 13.10 17.41 64.58
C MET A 1 12.49 17.02 63.24
N LYS A 2 13.27 17.19 62.16
CA LYS A 2 12.91 16.99 60.74
C LYS A 2 12.65 15.52 60.40
N LYS A 3 11.63 15.23 59.60
CA LYS A 3 11.65 14.13 58.61
C LYS A 3 10.85 14.54 57.36
N THR A 4 11.54 15.17 56.43
CA THR A 4 11.03 15.40 55.07
C THR A 4 11.17 14.08 54.31
N VAL A 5 10.05 13.43 53.98
CA VAL A 5 10.05 12.21 53.16
C VAL A 5 10.08 12.65 51.70
N LEU A 6 11.24 12.49 51.06
CA LEU A 6 11.41 12.67 49.63
C LEU A 6 10.81 11.46 48.91
N LEU A 7 9.60 11.63 48.36
CA LEU A 7 9.00 10.69 47.43
C LEU A 7 9.59 10.94 46.04
N ALA A 8 10.73 10.30 45.75
CA ALA A 8 11.26 10.18 44.41
C ALA A 8 10.41 9.14 43.65
N GLY A 9 9.29 9.58 43.07
CA GLY A 9 8.47 8.78 42.17
C GLY A 9 9.21 8.56 40.86
N ALA A 10 9.85 7.40 40.70
CA ALA A 10 10.41 6.95 39.45
C ALA A 10 9.28 6.74 38.42
N LEU A 11 9.13 7.69 37.49
CA LEU A 11 8.33 7.55 36.28
C LEU A 11 9.02 6.51 35.37
N LEU A 12 8.75 5.24 35.61
CA LEU A 12 9.05 4.15 34.69
C LEU A 12 8.15 4.31 33.45
N ALA A 13 8.65 5.03 32.45
CA ALA A 13 8.02 5.11 31.14
C ALA A 13 8.05 3.72 30.48
N SER A 14 6.95 2.98 30.61
CA SER A 14 6.74 1.72 29.89
C SER A 14 6.73 1.98 28.39
N LEU A 15 7.83 1.63 27.71
CA LEU A 15 7.88 1.55 26.26
C LEU A 15 6.92 0.43 25.80
N GLN A 16 5.72 0.82 25.39
CA GLN A 16 4.78 -0.10 24.77
C GLN A 16 5.26 -0.38 23.34
N SER A 17 5.95 -1.51 23.17
CA SER A 17 6.29 -2.09 21.87
C SER A 17 5.00 -2.59 21.21
N HIS A 18 4.42 -1.75 20.36
CA HIS A 18 3.30 -2.17 19.51
C HIS A 18 3.84 -3.16 18.48
N PRO A 19 3.21 -4.33 18.28
CA PRO A 19 3.61 -5.22 17.22
C PRO A 19 3.39 -4.52 15.88
N VAL A 20 4.48 -4.23 15.17
CA VAL A 20 4.41 -3.84 13.76
C VAL A 20 3.98 -5.08 13.01
N THR A 21 2.67 -5.23 12.79
CA THR A 21 2.18 -6.20 11.81
C THR A 21 2.63 -5.70 10.45
N ALA A 22 3.65 -6.33 9.90
CA ALA A 22 4.00 -6.14 8.50
C ALA A 22 2.79 -6.58 7.67
N GLN A 23 2.06 -5.63 7.10
CA GLN A 23 0.97 -5.94 6.19
C GLN A 23 1.56 -6.70 4.99
N SER A 24 1.15 -7.96 4.87
CA SER A 24 1.45 -8.79 3.72
C SER A 24 0.82 -8.18 2.47
N LEU A 25 1.39 -8.49 1.30
CA LEU A 25 0.81 -8.10 0.02
C LEU A 25 -0.68 -8.53 -0.04
N PRO A 26 -1.62 -7.63 -0.37
CA PRO A 26 -3.05 -7.93 -0.39
C PRO A 26 -3.38 -9.01 -1.42
N ARG A 27 -4.53 -9.66 -1.25
CA ARG A 27 -4.99 -10.74 -2.11
C ARG A 27 -6.20 -10.27 -2.91
N TYR A 28 -5.97 -9.87 -4.15
CA TYR A 28 -7.02 -9.42 -5.07
C TYR A 28 -7.67 -10.57 -5.84
N ASP A 29 -8.93 -10.38 -6.25
CA ASP A 29 -9.61 -11.26 -7.22
C ASP A 29 -9.27 -10.80 -8.64
N VAL A 30 -8.04 -11.10 -9.04
CA VAL A 30 -7.49 -10.73 -10.35
C VAL A 30 -8.34 -11.27 -11.50
N LYS A 31 -8.91 -12.47 -11.33
CA LYS A 31 -9.72 -13.09 -12.39
C LYS A 31 -11.03 -12.34 -12.59
N ALA A 32 -11.68 -11.90 -11.52
CA ALA A 32 -12.87 -11.07 -11.62
C ALA A 32 -12.55 -9.69 -12.23
N HIS A 33 -11.46 -9.05 -11.77
CA HIS A 33 -10.98 -7.79 -12.35
C HIS A 33 -10.73 -7.92 -13.86
N CYS A 34 -9.95 -8.91 -14.29
CA CYS A 34 -9.64 -9.09 -15.70
C CYS A 34 -10.86 -9.49 -16.53
N ARG A 35 -11.83 -10.20 -15.95
CA ARG A 35 -13.11 -10.48 -16.64
C ARG A 35 -13.89 -9.19 -16.89
N GLU A 36 -13.93 -8.28 -15.93
CA GLU A 36 -14.58 -6.97 -16.08
C GLU A 36 -13.89 -6.15 -17.17
N VAL A 37 -12.55 -6.06 -17.14
CA VAL A 37 -11.75 -5.38 -18.16
C VAL A 37 -11.95 -6.01 -19.54
N ALA A 38 -12.00 -7.33 -19.63
CA ALA A 38 -12.21 -8.05 -20.89
C ALA A 38 -13.62 -7.87 -21.45
N ALA A 39 -14.62 -7.59 -20.62
CA ALA A 39 -15.98 -7.28 -21.04
C ALA A 39 -16.19 -5.77 -21.32
N PHE A 40 -15.17 -4.94 -21.08
CA PHE A 40 -15.21 -3.51 -21.34
C PHE A 40 -15.43 -3.25 -22.84
N GLY A 41 -16.56 -2.64 -23.19
CA GLY A 41 -16.98 -2.43 -24.58
C GLY A 41 -18.15 -3.31 -25.04
N GLY A 42 -18.75 -4.11 -24.15
CA GLY A 42 -20.03 -4.80 -24.37
C GLY A 42 -19.92 -6.21 -24.96
N ALA A 43 -18.76 -6.59 -25.48
CA ALA A 43 -18.43 -7.96 -25.85
C ALA A 43 -17.18 -8.43 -25.09
N PHE A 44 -17.14 -9.71 -24.74
CA PHE A 44 -15.98 -10.28 -24.06
C PHE A 44 -14.82 -10.50 -25.05
N SER A 45 -13.64 -10.03 -24.67
CA SER A 45 -12.40 -10.17 -25.44
C SER A 45 -11.43 -11.13 -24.75
N GLU A 46 -11.24 -12.32 -25.33
CA GLU A 46 -10.27 -13.31 -24.83
C GLU A 46 -8.83 -12.79 -24.83
N SER A 47 -8.46 -11.99 -25.84
CA SER A 47 -7.12 -11.38 -25.90
C SER A 47 -6.92 -10.33 -24.82
N THR A 48 -7.97 -9.56 -24.48
CA THR A 48 -7.92 -8.61 -23.36
C THR A 48 -7.84 -9.34 -22.02
N MET A 49 -8.56 -10.45 -21.86
CA MET A 49 -8.48 -11.29 -20.67
C MET A 49 -7.05 -11.83 -20.46
N ASP A 50 -6.46 -12.43 -21.48
CA ASP A 50 -5.09 -12.96 -21.43
C ASP A 50 -4.07 -11.85 -21.13
N GLY A 51 -4.14 -10.72 -21.86
CA GLY A 51 -3.27 -9.58 -21.63
C GLY A 51 -3.38 -9.01 -20.22
N CYS A 52 -4.59 -8.86 -19.69
CA CYS A 52 -4.81 -8.41 -18.32
C CYS A 52 -4.17 -9.36 -17.31
N MET A 53 -4.42 -10.67 -17.43
CA MET A 53 -3.86 -11.68 -16.51
C MET A 53 -2.32 -11.65 -16.52
N GLN A 54 -1.70 -11.48 -17.68
CA GLN A 54 -0.23 -11.39 -17.80
C GLN A 54 0.32 -10.12 -17.14
N MET A 55 -0.32 -8.97 -17.34
CA MET A 55 0.07 -7.70 -16.70
C MET A 55 -0.05 -7.79 -15.18
N GLU A 56 -1.16 -8.32 -14.69
CA GLU A 56 -1.42 -8.48 -13.25
C GLU A 56 -0.43 -9.45 -12.60
N GLN A 57 -0.12 -10.56 -13.26
CA GLN A 57 0.90 -11.50 -12.79
C GLN A 57 2.29 -10.85 -12.73
N THR A 58 2.66 -10.11 -13.77
CA THR A 58 3.94 -9.38 -13.83
C THR A 58 4.05 -8.36 -12.70
N ALA A 59 2.99 -7.59 -12.45
CA ALA A 59 2.94 -6.62 -11.36
C ALA A 59 3.03 -7.29 -9.98
N TYR A 60 2.28 -8.38 -9.78
CA TYR A 60 2.33 -9.19 -8.56
C TYR A 60 3.74 -9.71 -8.26
N ASP A 61 4.43 -10.24 -9.28
CA ASP A 61 5.78 -10.77 -9.13
C ASP A 61 6.80 -9.70 -8.75
N GLN A 62 6.63 -8.48 -9.26
CA GLN A 62 7.46 -7.34 -8.88
C GLN A 62 7.15 -6.89 -7.45
N LEU A 63 5.88 -6.74 -7.10
CA LEU A 63 5.44 -6.29 -5.78
C LEU A 63 5.84 -7.26 -4.67
N LYS A 64 5.83 -8.58 -4.89
CA LYS A 64 6.33 -9.55 -3.90
C LYS A 64 7.73 -9.23 -3.38
N ARG A 65 8.59 -8.64 -4.22
CA ARG A 65 9.97 -8.33 -3.87
C ARG A 65 10.11 -7.01 -3.13
N THR A 66 9.26 -6.03 -3.41
CA THR A 66 9.45 -4.64 -2.96
C THR A 66 8.42 -4.19 -1.92
N PHE A 67 7.25 -4.82 -1.88
CA PHE A 67 6.15 -4.44 -1.00
C PHE A 67 6.50 -4.48 0.50
N PRO A 68 7.29 -5.45 1.02
CA PRO A 68 7.69 -5.47 2.43
C PRO A 68 8.50 -4.25 2.87
N ASP A 69 9.24 -3.63 1.94
CA ASP A 69 10.12 -2.48 2.21
C ASP A 69 9.36 -1.14 2.20
N LEU A 70 8.09 -1.14 1.80
CA LEU A 70 7.26 0.06 1.76
C LEU A 70 6.81 0.45 3.18
N SER A 71 6.68 1.76 3.39
CA SER A 71 6.08 2.27 4.62
C SER A 71 4.63 1.76 4.76
N THR A 72 4.18 1.59 6.00
CA THR A 72 2.80 1.16 6.29
C THR A 72 1.76 2.12 5.71
N SER A 73 2.02 3.43 5.71
CA SER A 73 1.12 4.42 5.10
C SER A 73 1.01 4.25 3.58
N MET A 74 2.14 4.02 2.90
CA MET A 74 2.18 3.80 1.45
C MET A 74 1.42 2.52 1.07
N ARG A 75 1.66 1.43 1.81
CA ARG A 75 0.97 0.15 1.58
C ARG A 75 -0.53 0.32 1.70
N LYS A 76 -1.00 0.93 2.79
CA LYS A 76 -2.42 1.15 3.03
C LYS A 76 -3.05 2.05 1.96
N HIS A 77 -2.44 3.21 1.68
CA HIS A 77 -3.00 4.16 0.72
C HIS A 77 -3.11 3.54 -0.68
N CYS A 78 -2.06 2.90 -1.17
CA CYS A 78 -2.09 2.33 -2.51
C CYS A 78 -2.93 1.05 -2.62
N ASP A 79 -3.11 0.29 -1.53
CA ASP A 79 -4.09 -0.80 -1.47
C ASP A 79 -5.52 -0.27 -1.62
N GLU A 80 -5.86 0.80 -0.91
CA GLU A 80 -7.17 1.48 -1.05
C GLU A 80 -7.40 1.99 -2.49
N VAL A 81 -6.39 2.59 -3.12
CA VAL A 81 -6.46 3.03 -4.53
C VAL A 81 -6.67 1.85 -5.47
N ALA A 82 -5.89 0.78 -5.29
CA ALA A 82 -5.92 -0.39 -6.16
C ALA A 82 -7.20 -1.21 -6.03
N SER A 83 -7.85 -1.18 -4.85
CA SER A 83 -9.08 -1.92 -4.55
C SER A 83 -10.36 -1.10 -4.71
N PHE A 84 -10.27 0.17 -5.10
CA PHE A 84 -11.42 1.06 -5.23
C PHE A 84 -12.54 0.52 -6.15
N GLY A 85 -12.17 -0.19 -7.22
CA GLY A 85 -13.09 -0.87 -8.14
C GLY A 85 -13.65 -2.21 -7.64
N GLY A 86 -13.39 -2.60 -6.39
CA GLY A 86 -13.92 -3.82 -5.75
C GLY A 86 -13.00 -5.04 -5.88
N HIS A 87 -12.58 -5.40 -7.10
CA HIS A 87 -11.81 -6.64 -7.31
C HIS A 87 -10.32 -6.52 -7.00
N GLY A 88 -9.76 -5.31 -7.05
CA GLY A 88 -8.35 -5.05 -6.86
C GLY A 88 -7.51 -5.28 -8.12
N SER A 89 -6.42 -4.52 -8.26
CA SER A 89 -5.46 -4.65 -9.36
C SER A 89 -4.03 -4.44 -8.84
N TYR A 90 -3.17 -5.45 -9.02
CA TYR A 90 -1.74 -5.35 -8.74
C TYR A 90 -1.05 -4.36 -9.66
N SER A 91 -1.47 -4.24 -10.92
CA SER A 91 -0.91 -3.25 -11.83
C SER A 91 -1.24 -1.82 -11.36
N THR A 92 -2.45 -1.58 -10.86
CA THR A 92 -2.86 -0.31 -10.24
C THR A 92 -2.11 -0.05 -8.94
N LEU A 93 -1.98 -1.05 -8.06
CA LEU A 93 -1.19 -0.97 -6.83
C LEU A 93 0.25 -0.56 -7.13
N GLN A 94 0.87 -1.25 -8.09
CA GLN A 94 2.23 -0.97 -8.52
C GLN A 94 2.37 0.45 -9.10
N GLY A 95 1.42 0.88 -9.92
CA GLY A 95 1.37 2.23 -10.48
C GLY A 95 1.27 3.31 -9.40
N CYS A 96 0.37 3.14 -8.43
CA CYS A 96 0.23 4.03 -7.29
C CYS A 96 1.56 4.16 -6.52
N ILE A 97 2.20 3.02 -6.19
CA ILE A 97 3.47 3.02 -5.45
C ILE A 97 4.55 3.79 -6.21
N GLN A 98 4.68 3.57 -7.52
CA GLN A 98 5.64 4.28 -8.36
C GLN A 98 5.36 5.79 -8.39
N MET A 99 4.10 6.17 -8.54
CA MET A 99 3.67 7.56 -8.55
C MET A 99 3.98 8.24 -7.23
N GLU A 100 3.62 7.62 -6.11
CA GLU A 100 3.84 8.16 -4.76
C GLU A 100 5.32 8.29 -4.44
N GLN A 101 6.15 7.28 -4.78
CA GLN A 101 7.60 7.39 -4.61
C GLN A 101 8.19 8.52 -5.45
N SER A 102 7.71 8.69 -6.68
CA SER A 102 8.14 9.76 -7.58
C SER A 102 7.70 11.13 -7.06
N SER A 103 6.46 11.26 -6.61
CA SER A 103 5.90 12.48 -6.01
C SER A 103 6.60 12.85 -4.72
N ALA A 104 6.89 11.90 -3.83
CA ALA A 104 7.63 12.13 -2.59
C ALA A 104 9.00 12.76 -2.87
N ARG A 105 9.70 12.31 -3.92
CA ARG A 105 10.98 12.89 -4.34
C ARG A 105 10.83 14.32 -4.88
N ARG A 106 9.79 14.61 -5.67
CA ARG A 106 9.54 15.95 -6.21
C ARG A 106 9.08 16.95 -5.14
N ASN A 107 8.20 16.50 -4.25
CA ASN A 107 7.58 17.35 -3.23
C ASN A 107 8.57 17.74 -2.13
N ALA A 108 9.66 16.98 -1.94
CA ALA A 108 10.70 17.29 -0.95
C ALA A 108 11.33 18.69 -1.10
N GLY A 109 11.29 19.29 -2.29
CA GLY A 109 11.80 20.64 -2.57
C GLY A 109 10.74 21.58 -3.15
N THR A 110 9.46 21.22 -3.07
CA THR A 110 8.39 22.04 -3.66
C THR A 110 7.99 23.16 -2.72
N GLU A 111 8.05 24.40 -3.22
CA GLU A 111 7.51 25.59 -2.57
C GLU A 111 6.30 26.08 -3.37
N PHE A 112 5.15 26.24 -2.70
CA PHE A 112 3.95 26.77 -3.34
C PHE A 112 4.11 28.28 -3.54
N LYS A 113 4.03 28.73 -4.80
CA LYS A 113 4.12 30.15 -5.17
C LYS A 113 2.71 30.67 -5.48
N TYR A 114 2.35 31.80 -4.88
CA TYR A 114 1.13 32.55 -5.16
C TYR A 114 1.25 33.41 -6.42
#